data_AF-A0A7S1FCH9-F1
#
_entry.id   AF-A0A7S1FCH9-F1
#
_cell.length_a   1.000
_cell.length_b   1.000
_cell.length_c   1.000
_cell.angle_alpha   90.00
_cell.angle_beta   90.00
_cell.angle_gamma   90.00
#
_symmetry.space_group_name_H-M   'P 1'
#
loop_
_entity.id
_entity.type
_entity.pdbx_description
1 polymer ?
#
loop_
_entity_poly.entity_id
_entity_poly.type
_entity_poly.pdbx_seq_one_letter_code
_entity_poly.pdbx_strand_id
1 'polypeptide(L)'
;MAGGFEQNRYKGMLESLQQTDFDIDHIVMYSKFVVAYLLQQDGPNPGWRKANIEGPVYLVRRRTTPRYQLLVKNQFSTNDLLDSLHPDWELDLQKNYIFYKVEDSSKRIRGLWFHDDTERQKLEAALQKTLDELRKPSEPEPKRSTGDAQVDALYAQFGFTKPEGGLPAETGAGLAGAGQVAGRPGNSSNRERAPAPQNQTGVTRESLRAALHALADDEFFVGHVLQKLKDSVSDEML
;
A
#
# COMPACT_ATOMS: atom_id res chain seq x y z
N MET A 1 15.52 14.49 -19.01
CA MET A 1 15.03 15.80 -18.52
C MET A 1 13.53 15.80 -18.21
N ALA A 2 12.63 15.58 -19.17
CA ALA A 2 11.17 15.75 -18.96
C ALA A 2 10.57 15.07 -17.71
N GLY A 3 10.89 13.80 -17.45
CA GLY A 3 10.28 13.02 -16.36
C GLY A 3 10.43 13.59 -14.94
N GLY A 4 11.50 14.33 -14.66
CA GLY A 4 11.72 14.92 -13.33
C GLY A 4 10.73 16.04 -12.98
N PHE A 5 10.28 16.80 -13.99
CA PHE A 5 9.29 17.87 -13.78
C PHE A 5 7.91 17.30 -13.48
N GLU A 6 7.50 16.24 -14.18
CA GLU A 6 6.25 15.54 -13.89
C GLU A 6 6.28 14.85 -12.52
N GLN A 7 7.39 14.19 -12.15
CA GLN A 7 7.53 13.61 -10.80
C GLN A 7 7.41 14.66 -9.69
N ASN A 8 8.07 15.82 -9.84
CA ASN A 8 7.95 16.92 -8.88
C ASN A 8 6.52 17.51 -8.85
N ARG A 9 5.84 17.61 -10.00
CA ARG A 9 4.42 18.03 -10.07
C ARG A 9 3.52 17.03 -9.33
N TYR A 10 3.65 15.74 -9.59
CA TYR A 10 2.86 14.69 -8.93
C TYR A 10 3.10 14.63 -7.42
N LYS A 11 4.35 14.84 -6.98
CA LYS A 11 4.69 14.98 -5.55
C LYS A 11 3.94 16.14 -4.91
N GLY A 12 4.04 17.36 -5.49
CA GLY A 12 3.34 18.54 -4.94
C GLY A 12 1.82 18.42 -4.95
N MET A 13 1.24 17.74 -5.96
CA MET A 13 -0.20 17.42 -5.97
C MET A 13 -0.57 16.46 -4.84
N LEU A 14 0.20 15.39 -4.63
CA LEU A 14 -0.02 14.43 -3.53
C LEU A 14 0.11 15.08 -2.15
N GLU A 15 1.15 15.89 -1.93
CA GLU A 15 1.37 16.63 -0.69
C GLU A 15 0.21 17.60 -0.38
N SER A 16 -0.37 18.23 -1.41
CA SER A 16 -1.56 19.09 -1.26
C SER A 16 -2.81 18.30 -0.89
N LEU A 17 -3.02 17.11 -1.46
CA LEU A 17 -4.14 16.23 -1.08
C LEU A 17 -3.99 15.69 0.35
N GLN A 18 -2.76 15.32 0.75
CA GLN A 18 -2.45 14.82 2.10
C GLN A 18 -2.62 15.85 3.22
N GLN A 19 -2.70 17.15 2.92
CA GLN A 19 -3.11 18.18 3.88
C GLN A 19 -4.61 18.12 4.22
N THR A 20 -5.44 17.52 3.34
CA THR A 20 -6.88 17.33 3.58
C THR A 20 -7.18 15.92 4.09
N ASP A 21 -6.50 14.90 3.56
CA ASP A 21 -6.64 13.51 3.99
C ASP A 21 -5.28 12.78 4.02
N PHE A 22 -4.73 12.60 5.23
CA PHE A 22 -3.44 11.95 5.47
C PHE A 22 -3.42 10.45 5.12
N ASP A 23 -4.58 9.79 5.00
CA ASP A 23 -4.64 8.40 4.54
C ASP A 23 -4.39 8.27 3.04
N ILE A 24 -4.41 9.36 2.24
CA ILE A 24 -4.09 9.28 0.82
C ILE A 24 -2.65 8.80 0.66
N ASP A 25 -2.49 7.61 0.07
CA ASP A 25 -1.23 6.92 -0.10
C ASP A 25 -0.50 7.42 -1.36
N HIS A 26 -1.23 7.44 -2.49
CA HIS A 26 -0.77 8.00 -3.76
C HIS A 26 -1.94 8.29 -4.71
N ILE A 27 -1.66 9.10 -5.74
CA ILE A 27 -2.57 9.37 -6.86
C ILE A 27 -2.43 8.21 -7.87
N VAL A 28 -3.52 7.48 -8.14
CA VAL A 28 -3.60 6.42 -9.16
C VAL A 28 -3.75 7.05 -10.54
N MET A 29 -4.58 8.09 -10.66
CA MET A 29 -4.69 8.91 -11.86
C MET A 29 -5.12 10.35 -11.53
N TYR A 30 -4.67 11.29 -12.34
CA TYR A 30 -5.08 12.69 -12.33
C TYR A 30 -5.56 13.10 -13.73
N SER A 31 -6.59 13.93 -13.80
CA SER A 31 -6.96 14.68 -15.00
C SER A 31 -7.24 16.15 -14.65
N LYS A 32 -6.91 17.04 -15.60
CA LYS A 32 -6.78 18.49 -15.36
C LYS A 32 -8.08 19.19 -14.99
N PHE A 33 -9.22 18.77 -15.57
CA PHE A 33 -10.47 19.48 -15.42
C PHE A 33 -11.70 18.62 -15.76
N VAL A 34 -12.69 18.62 -14.86
CA VAL A 34 -14.04 18.10 -15.08
C VAL A 34 -15.10 19.06 -14.54
N VAL A 35 -16.33 18.89 -15.03
CA VAL A 35 -17.54 19.52 -14.49
C VAL A 35 -18.46 18.44 -13.95
N ALA A 36 -18.84 18.53 -12.68
CA ALA A 36 -19.73 17.55 -12.06
C ALA A 36 -21.22 17.91 -12.24
N TYR A 37 -22.02 16.87 -12.46
CA TYR A 37 -23.47 16.87 -12.56
C TYR A 37 -24.05 15.81 -11.63
N LEU A 38 -25.23 16.06 -11.10
CA LEU A 38 -26.00 15.12 -10.28
C LEU A 38 -27.37 14.89 -10.94
N LEU A 39 -27.81 13.64 -10.99
CA LEU A 39 -29.17 13.31 -11.40
C LEU A 39 -30.11 13.53 -10.20
N GLN A 40 -31.00 14.52 -10.30
CA GLN A 40 -32.11 14.60 -9.37
C GLN A 40 -33.21 13.63 -9.83
N GLN A 41 -33.45 12.57 -9.07
CA GLN A 41 -34.49 11.58 -9.37
C GLN A 41 -35.83 11.97 -8.71
N ASP A 42 -35.80 12.58 -7.52
CA ASP A 42 -37.01 12.93 -6.75
C ASP A 42 -37.50 14.37 -6.99
N GLY A 43 -38.82 14.57 -6.85
CA GLY A 43 -39.47 15.88 -6.93
C GLY A 43 -40.10 16.19 -8.31
N PRO A 44 -40.64 17.41 -8.50
CA PRO A 44 -41.50 17.72 -9.65
C PRO A 44 -40.72 17.80 -10.99
N ASN A 45 -39.44 18.17 -10.95
CA ASN A 45 -38.58 18.32 -12.12
C ASN A 45 -37.34 17.42 -11.97
N PRO A 46 -37.49 16.10 -12.22
CA PRO A 46 -36.37 15.17 -12.27
C PRO A 46 -35.48 15.45 -13.50
N GLY A 47 -34.19 15.14 -13.39
CA GLY A 47 -33.21 15.35 -14.46
C GLY A 47 -31.84 15.79 -13.96
N TRP A 48 -30.90 15.93 -14.91
CA TRP A 48 -29.52 16.33 -14.62
C TRP A 48 -29.43 17.79 -14.19
N ARG A 49 -28.68 18.05 -13.11
CA ARG A 49 -28.35 19.38 -12.62
C ARG A 49 -26.85 19.54 -12.47
N LYS A 50 -26.31 20.69 -12.87
CA LYS A 50 -24.90 21.05 -12.65
C LYS A 50 -24.66 21.15 -11.15
N ALA A 51 -23.61 20.51 -10.63
CA ALA A 51 -23.35 20.42 -9.19
C ALA A 51 -22.68 21.67 -8.60
N ASN A 52 -22.24 22.61 -9.44
CA ASN A 52 -21.35 23.73 -9.09
C ASN A 52 -20.02 23.26 -8.44
N ILE A 53 -19.56 22.09 -8.86
CA ILE A 53 -18.27 21.50 -8.52
C ILE A 53 -17.52 21.30 -9.84
N GLU A 54 -16.41 22.02 -9.99
CA GLU A 54 -15.61 22.11 -11.22
C GLU A 54 -14.14 22.23 -10.83
N GLY A 55 -13.25 21.53 -11.55
CA GLY A 55 -11.82 21.52 -11.25
C GLY A 55 -11.14 20.19 -11.56
N PRO A 56 -9.89 19.98 -11.12
CA PRO A 56 -9.15 18.75 -11.37
C PRO A 56 -9.76 17.54 -10.66
N VAL A 57 -9.68 16.38 -11.33
CA VAL A 57 -10.13 15.08 -10.81
C VAL A 57 -8.95 14.17 -10.50
N TYR A 58 -9.05 13.45 -9.39
CA TYR A 58 -8.06 12.52 -8.89
C TYR A 58 -8.74 11.19 -8.54
N LEU A 59 -8.23 10.09 -9.08
CA LEU A 59 -8.44 8.76 -8.51
C LEU A 59 -7.27 8.48 -7.58
N VAL A 60 -7.54 8.28 -6.29
CA VAL A 60 -6.50 8.09 -5.26
C VAL A 60 -6.64 6.73 -4.58
N ARG A 61 -5.51 6.17 -4.12
CA ARG A 61 -5.48 5.05 -3.20
C ARG A 61 -5.30 5.56 -1.78
N ARG A 62 -6.08 5.04 -0.84
CA ARG A 62 -6.03 5.36 0.59
C ARG A 62 -5.42 4.21 1.39
N ARG A 63 -4.87 4.50 2.58
CA ARG A 63 -4.29 3.50 3.50
C ARG A 63 -5.35 2.74 4.27
N THR A 64 -6.45 3.40 4.62
CA THR A 64 -7.64 2.84 5.26
C THR A 64 -8.71 2.45 4.24
N THR A 65 -9.73 1.71 4.67
CA THR A 65 -10.97 1.54 3.92
C THR A 65 -11.81 2.83 4.01
N PRO A 66 -12.46 3.29 2.92
CA PRO A 66 -12.46 2.73 1.56
C PRO A 66 -11.11 2.93 0.85
N ARG A 67 -10.63 1.86 0.20
CA ARG A 67 -9.24 1.73 -0.31
C ARG A 67 -8.96 2.61 -1.52
N TYR A 68 -9.98 2.97 -2.29
CA TYR A 68 -9.89 3.86 -3.45
C TYR A 68 -11.01 4.91 -3.40
N GLN A 69 -10.70 6.13 -3.82
CA GLN A 69 -11.63 7.25 -3.81
C GLN A 69 -11.45 8.12 -5.07
N LEU A 70 -12.58 8.61 -5.60
CA LEU A 70 -12.64 9.60 -6.66
C LEU A 70 -12.90 10.98 -6.04
N LEU A 71 -12.01 11.93 -6.29
CA LEU A 71 -12.05 13.30 -5.78
C LEU A 71 -12.09 14.28 -6.96
N VAL A 72 -13.07 15.18 -7.00
CA VAL A 72 -12.98 16.42 -7.79
C VAL A 72 -12.74 17.57 -6.83
N LYS A 73 -11.54 18.16 -6.89
CA LYS A 73 -11.20 19.32 -6.08
C LYS A 73 -11.87 20.56 -6.68
N ASN A 74 -12.74 21.21 -5.94
CA ASN A 74 -13.52 22.34 -6.44
C ASN A 74 -12.65 23.61 -6.47
N GLN A 75 -12.57 24.27 -7.63
CA GLN A 75 -11.79 25.50 -7.79
C GLN A 75 -12.56 26.76 -7.34
N PHE A 76 -13.88 26.67 -7.13
CA PHE A 76 -14.75 27.82 -6.83
C PHE A 76 -15.26 27.84 -5.37
N SER A 77 -15.08 26.76 -4.60
CA SER A 77 -15.48 26.69 -3.19
C SER A 77 -14.71 25.58 -2.47
N THR A 78 -14.85 25.48 -1.15
CA THR A 78 -14.32 24.35 -0.35
C THR A 78 -15.19 23.09 -0.41
N ASN A 79 -16.30 23.09 -1.17
CA ASN A 79 -17.17 21.94 -1.34
C ASN A 79 -16.67 21.05 -2.48
N ASP A 80 -15.76 20.14 -2.16
CA ASP A 80 -15.24 19.11 -3.06
C ASP A 80 -16.25 17.97 -3.28
N LEU A 81 -16.16 17.27 -4.41
CA LEU A 81 -16.84 15.98 -4.59
C LEU A 81 -15.89 14.86 -4.17
N LEU A 82 -16.33 14.03 -3.23
CA LEU A 82 -15.55 12.93 -2.63
C LEU A 82 -16.40 11.65 -2.66
N ASP A 83 -16.05 10.70 -3.53
CA ASP A 83 -16.81 9.47 -3.74
C ASP A 83 -15.97 8.21 -3.58
N SER A 84 -16.40 7.35 -2.66
CA SER A 84 -15.72 6.12 -2.28
C SER A 84 -16.06 4.99 -3.25
N LEU A 85 -15.06 4.38 -3.88
CA LEU A 85 -15.28 3.28 -4.82
C LEU A 85 -15.76 2.03 -4.08
N HIS A 86 -16.79 1.40 -4.63
CA HIS A 86 -17.33 0.11 -4.18
C HIS A 86 -17.30 -0.88 -5.37
N PRO A 87 -17.14 -2.21 -5.17
CA PRO A 87 -17.12 -3.18 -6.27
C PRO A 87 -18.36 -3.10 -7.18
N ASP A 88 -19.51 -2.74 -6.61
CA ASP A 88 -20.80 -2.65 -7.29
C ASP A 88 -21.04 -1.31 -8.02
N TRP A 89 -20.01 -0.47 -8.18
CA TRP A 89 -20.09 0.73 -9.03
C TRP A 89 -20.35 0.35 -10.50
N GLU A 90 -21.53 0.73 -10.98
CA GLU A 90 -21.92 0.72 -12.39
C GLU A 90 -21.35 1.98 -13.07
N LEU A 91 -20.65 1.82 -14.19
CA LEU A 91 -20.16 2.91 -15.05
C LEU A 91 -20.95 2.92 -16.38
N ASP A 92 -21.50 4.06 -16.76
CA ASP A 92 -21.98 4.33 -18.14
C ASP A 92 -21.07 5.38 -18.78
N LEU A 93 -20.67 5.11 -20.03
CA LEU A 93 -19.50 5.71 -20.66
C LEU A 93 -19.89 6.28 -22.03
N GLN A 94 -19.90 7.60 -22.12
CA GLN A 94 -20.34 8.33 -23.30
C GLN A 94 -19.26 9.34 -23.72
N LYS A 95 -19.32 9.83 -24.97
CA LYS A 95 -18.34 10.80 -25.45
C LYS A 95 -18.37 12.05 -24.57
N ASN A 96 -17.21 12.42 -24.01
CA ASN A 96 -17.01 13.49 -23.04
C ASN A 96 -17.72 13.30 -21.67
N TYR A 97 -18.32 12.15 -21.35
CA TYR A 97 -19.02 11.92 -20.08
C TYR A 97 -18.70 10.55 -19.46
N ILE A 98 -18.46 10.54 -18.13
CA ILE A 98 -18.52 9.32 -17.31
C ILE A 98 -19.69 9.49 -16.34
N PHE A 99 -20.65 8.59 -16.42
CA PHE A 99 -21.74 8.47 -15.46
C PHE A 99 -21.46 7.30 -14.51
N TYR A 100 -21.76 7.47 -13.24
CA TYR A 100 -21.64 6.41 -12.24
C TYR A 100 -22.64 6.60 -11.11
N LYS A 101 -22.92 5.52 -10.39
CA LYS A 101 -23.90 5.46 -9.31
C LYS A 101 -23.16 5.23 -7.99
N VAL A 102 -23.37 6.12 -7.04
CA VAL A 102 -22.72 6.03 -5.73
C VAL A 102 -23.59 5.23 -4.77
N GLU A 103 -22.98 4.32 -4.01
CA GLU A 103 -23.61 3.49 -2.97
C GLU A 103 -23.92 4.29 -1.69
N ASP A 104 -24.46 5.51 -1.84
CA ASP A 104 -24.98 6.32 -0.73
C ASP A 104 -26.46 5.98 -0.46
N SER A 105 -27.00 6.41 0.68
CA SER A 105 -28.39 6.11 1.08
C SER A 105 -29.44 6.73 0.16
N SER A 106 -29.05 7.64 -0.74
CA SER A 106 -29.86 8.23 -1.80
C SER A 106 -29.50 7.72 -3.21
N LYS A 107 -28.60 6.73 -3.32
CA LYS A 107 -28.16 6.03 -4.54
C LYS A 107 -27.88 6.95 -5.74
N ARG A 108 -27.31 8.13 -5.49
CA ARG A 108 -27.25 9.22 -6.46
C ARG A 108 -26.41 8.85 -7.69
N ILE A 109 -27.01 9.00 -8.87
CA ILE A 109 -26.28 8.93 -10.13
C ILE A 109 -25.60 10.28 -10.38
N ARG A 110 -24.31 10.23 -10.71
CA ARG A 110 -23.42 11.37 -10.94
C ARG A 110 -22.89 11.32 -12.36
N GLY A 111 -22.53 12.47 -12.90
CA GLY A 111 -21.93 12.62 -14.21
C GLY A 111 -20.72 13.54 -14.15
N LEU A 112 -19.58 13.12 -14.69
CA LEU A 112 -18.41 13.96 -14.89
C LEU A 112 -18.27 14.26 -16.37
N TRP A 113 -18.40 15.53 -16.73
CA TRP A 113 -18.12 16.01 -18.08
C TRP A 113 -16.65 16.41 -18.23
N PHE A 114 -16.06 16.04 -19.36
CA PHE A 114 -14.68 16.32 -19.74
C PHE A 114 -14.64 17.22 -20.97
N HIS A 115 -13.73 18.20 -20.98
CA HIS A 115 -13.49 19.02 -22.18
C HIS A 115 -12.73 18.23 -23.27
N ASP A 116 -11.84 17.32 -22.86
CA ASP A 116 -11.05 16.44 -23.72
C ASP A 116 -11.43 14.97 -23.48
N ASP A 117 -11.95 14.30 -24.51
CA ASP A 117 -12.31 12.88 -24.44
C ASP A 117 -11.10 11.97 -24.19
N THR A 118 -9.89 12.42 -24.56
CA THR A 118 -8.64 11.69 -24.29
C THR A 118 -8.34 11.61 -22.79
N GLU A 119 -8.71 12.63 -22.03
CA GLU A 119 -8.60 12.62 -20.56
C GLU A 119 -9.72 11.77 -19.93
N ARG A 120 -10.92 11.77 -20.53
CA ARG A 120 -12.04 10.88 -20.14
C ARG A 120 -11.64 9.41 -20.25
N GLN A 121 -11.14 9.00 -21.41
CA GLN A 121 -10.72 7.62 -21.70
C GLN A 121 -9.60 7.12 -20.77
N LYS A 122 -8.68 8.02 -20.35
CA LYS A 122 -7.66 7.67 -19.34
C LYS A 122 -8.30 7.36 -17.99
N LEU A 123 -9.16 8.25 -17.48
CA LEU A 123 -9.79 8.06 -16.17
C LEU A 123 -10.70 6.82 -16.17
N GLU A 124 -11.43 6.60 -17.25
CA GLU A 124 -12.21 5.38 -17.51
C GLU A 124 -11.34 4.11 -17.39
N ALA A 125 -10.21 4.04 -18.10
CA ALA A 125 -9.32 2.88 -18.03
C ALA A 125 -8.74 2.66 -16.62
N ALA A 126 -8.44 3.74 -15.89
CA ALA A 126 -7.97 3.66 -14.51
C ALA A 126 -9.08 3.23 -13.53
N LEU A 127 -10.30 3.76 -13.67
CA LEU A 127 -11.48 3.39 -12.89
C LEU A 127 -11.83 1.92 -13.12
N GLN A 128 -11.94 1.47 -14.37
CA GLN A 128 -12.28 0.09 -14.70
C GLN A 128 -11.24 -0.89 -14.12
N LYS A 129 -9.94 -0.63 -14.30
CA LYS A 129 -8.88 -1.43 -13.69
C LYS A 129 -8.97 -1.47 -12.16
N THR A 130 -9.33 -0.35 -11.53
CA THR A 130 -9.47 -0.24 -10.07
C THR A 130 -10.71 -0.98 -9.56
N LEU A 131 -11.83 -0.95 -10.29
CA LEU A 131 -13.02 -1.74 -9.98
C LEU A 131 -12.77 -3.23 -10.18
N ASP A 132 -12.00 -3.62 -11.19
CA ASP A 132 -11.62 -5.02 -11.43
C ASP A 132 -10.55 -5.54 -10.44
N GLU A 133 -9.82 -4.64 -9.76
CA GLU A 133 -9.02 -4.95 -8.58
C GLU A 133 -9.89 -5.12 -7.32
N LEU A 134 -10.92 -4.29 -7.14
CA LEU A 134 -11.85 -4.35 -6.01
C LEU A 134 -12.84 -5.53 -6.08
N ARG A 135 -13.23 -5.96 -7.29
CA ARG A 135 -14.15 -7.09 -7.54
C ARG A 135 -13.49 -8.45 -7.38
N LYS A 136 -12.17 -8.53 -7.56
CA LYS A 136 -11.42 -9.76 -7.26
C LYS A 136 -11.32 -9.84 -5.74
N PRO A 137 -11.77 -10.94 -5.10
CA PRO A 137 -11.51 -11.14 -3.69
C PRO A 137 -10.00 -11.35 -3.51
N SER A 138 -9.28 -10.27 -3.18
CA SER A 138 -7.90 -10.35 -2.75
C SER A 138 -7.86 -11.19 -1.48
N GLU A 139 -7.06 -12.26 -1.53
CA GLU A 139 -6.74 -13.11 -0.39
C GLU A 139 -6.36 -12.22 0.81
N PRO A 140 -6.92 -12.46 2.02
CA PRO A 140 -6.91 -11.46 3.08
C PRO A 140 -5.49 -10.98 3.41
N GLU A 141 -5.22 -9.69 3.23
CA GLU A 141 -3.95 -9.06 3.63
C GLU A 141 -3.62 -9.54 5.06
N PRO A 142 -2.43 -10.13 5.30
CA PRO A 142 -2.17 -10.87 6.52
C PRO A 142 -2.26 -9.94 7.73
N LYS A 143 -3.36 -10.09 8.48
CA LYS A 143 -3.59 -9.41 9.75
C LYS A 143 -2.38 -9.68 10.63
N ARG A 144 -1.68 -8.62 11.04
CA ARG A 144 -0.48 -8.70 11.87
C ARG A 144 -0.83 -9.18 13.29
N SER A 145 -1.01 -10.49 13.44
CA SER A 145 -1.07 -11.16 14.73
C SER A 145 0.29 -11.09 15.42
N THR A 146 0.29 -10.98 16.74
CA THR A 146 1.48 -10.81 17.57
C THR A 146 2.52 -11.89 17.29
N GLY A 147 3.79 -11.49 17.16
CA GLY A 147 4.83 -12.29 16.49
C GLY A 147 5.15 -13.65 17.12
N ASP A 148 4.90 -13.83 18.41
CA ASP A 148 5.20 -15.06 19.16
C ASP A 148 4.54 -16.30 18.52
N ALA A 149 3.26 -16.17 18.13
CA ALA A 149 2.50 -17.25 17.52
C ALA A 149 3.05 -17.69 16.15
N GLN A 150 3.72 -16.79 15.43
CA GLN A 150 4.29 -17.09 14.11
C GLN A 150 5.67 -17.78 14.22
N VAL A 151 6.41 -17.53 15.30
CA VAL A 151 7.68 -18.21 15.59
C VAL A 151 7.42 -19.64 16.07
N ASP A 152 6.47 -19.84 17.00
CA ASP A 152 6.17 -21.17 17.54
C ASP A 152 5.57 -22.12 16.50
N ALA A 153 4.78 -21.60 15.56
CA ALA A 153 4.31 -22.36 14.39
C ALA A 153 5.48 -22.86 13.50
N LEU A 154 6.54 -22.06 13.34
CA LEU A 154 7.70 -22.41 12.52
C LEU A 154 8.53 -23.52 13.16
N TYR A 155 8.76 -23.46 14.48
CA TYR A 155 9.43 -24.54 15.23
C TYR A 155 8.68 -25.87 15.08
N ALA A 156 7.35 -25.86 15.25
CA ALA A 156 6.52 -27.04 15.10
C ALA A 156 6.53 -27.61 13.66
N GLN A 157 6.50 -26.75 12.63
CA GLN A 157 6.48 -27.17 11.22
C GLN A 157 7.75 -27.93 10.80
N PHE A 158 8.91 -27.61 11.37
CA PHE A 158 10.19 -28.24 11.04
C PHE A 158 10.68 -29.24 12.10
N GLY A 159 9.86 -29.57 13.11
CA GLY A 159 10.17 -30.58 14.13
C GLY A 159 11.22 -30.18 15.15
N PHE A 160 11.52 -28.88 15.29
CA PHE A 160 12.49 -28.37 16.26
C PHE A 160 11.80 -27.92 17.55
N THR A 161 12.40 -28.23 18.70
CA THR A 161 11.98 -27.66 19.99
C THR A 161 12.60 -26.29 20.21
N LYS A 162 11.78 -25.30 20.59
CA LYS A 162 12.20 -23.95 20.98
C LYS A 162 13.26 -24.02 22.09
N PRO A 163 14.48 -23.47 21.91
CA PRO A 163 15.52 -23.53 22.94
C PRO A 163 15.21 -22.52 24.06
N GLU A 164 14.95 -23.00 25.27
CA GLU A 164 14.86 -22.14 26.46
C GLU A 164 16.27 -21.72 26.91
N GLY A 165 16.67 -20.50 26.57
CA GLY A 165 17.95 -19.94 26.99
C GLY A 165 18.14 -18.48 26.57
N GLY A 166 17.97 -17.55 27.51
CA GLY A 166 18.38 -16.16 27.32
C GLY A 166 19.90 -16.03 27.37
N LEU A 167 20.48 -15.23 26.46
CA LEU A 167 21.92 -15.01 26.40
C LEU A 167 22.40 -14.01 27.49
N PRO A 168 23.65 -14.16 27.99
CA PRO A 168 24.18 -13.37 29.11
C PRO A 168 24.70 -11.98 28.65
N ALA A 169 24.97 -11.12 29.63
CA ALA A 169 25.69 -9.85 29.47
C ALA A 169 27.03 -9.87 30.23
N GLU A 170 28.04 -9.19 29.70
CA GLU A 170 29.45 -9.28 30.13
C GLU A 170 30.02 -7.94 30.67
N THR A 171 31.18 -7.98 31.34
CA THR A 171 31.57 -6.95 32.34
C THR A 171 33.06 -6.55 32.36
N GLY A 172 33.33 -5.26 32.64
CA GLY A 172 34.60 -4.70 33.17
C GLY A 172 34.47 -3.17 33.34
N ALA A 173 34.45 -2.58 34.55
CA ALA A 173 35.49 -2.45 35.60
C ALA A 173 36.52 -1.32 35.30
N GLY A 174 36.83 -0.40 36.22
CA GLY A 174 36.33 -0.10 37.57
C GLY A 174 36.70 1.35 37.97
N LEU A 175 36.10 1.97 39.00
CA LEU A 175 36.59 2.09 40.40
C LEU A 175 35.90 3.36 41.00
N ALA A 176 35.80 3.63 42.31
CA ALA A 176 35.76 2.82 43.54
C ALA A 176 35.29 3.71 44.72
N GLY A 177 34.67 3.15 45.76
CA GLY A 177 34.24 3.87 46.97
C GLY A 177 33.38 2.99 47.89
N ALA A 178 33.51 3.12 49.22
CA ALA A 178 32.91 2.17 50.19
C ALA A 178 31.52 2.61 50.69
N GLY A 179 30.58 1.65 50.86
CA GLY A 179 29.20 1.96 51.27
C GLY A 179 28.27 0.75 51.49
N GLN A 180 28.66 -0.16 52.40
CA GLN A 180 27.85 -1.18 53.12
C GLN A 180 26.48 -1.71 52.60
N VAL A 181 26.40 -3.07 52.62
CA VAL A 181 25.22 -3.93 52.92
C VAL A 181 24.20 -4.25 51.80
N ALA A 182 24.11 -5.56 51.51
CA ALA A 182 23.02 -6.34 50.89
C ALA A 182 22.59 -6.06 49.42
N GLY A 183 22.24 -7.13 48.69
CA GLY A 183 21.45 -7.06 47.45
C GLY A 183 22.19 -6.74 46.14
N ARG A 184 23.21 -7.53 45.76
CA ARG A 184 23.84 -7.47 44.41
C ARG A 184 22.82 -7.90 43.31
N PRO A 185 22.95 -7.44 42.05
CA PRO A 185 23.31 -6.07 41.59
C PRO A 185 22.60 -5.60 40.27
N GLY A 186 22.78 -4.33 39.87
CA GLY A 186 22.80 -3.87 38.45
C GLY A 186 21.45 -3.71 37.71
N ASN A 187 20.94 -2.55 37.26
CA ASN A 187 21.46 -1.20 36.92
C ASN A 187 22.39 -1.14 35.68
N SER A 188 22.28 -0.22 34.68
CA SER A 188 21.21 0.68 34.15
C SER A 188 21.77 1.45 32.91
N SER A 189 20.87 1.91 32.00
CA SER A 189 20.98 3.13 31.16
C SER A 189 22.05 3.32 30.05
N ASN A 190 21.58 3.83 28.88
CA ASN A 190 22.34 4.49 27.77
C ASN A 190 23.36 3.60 27.00
N ARG A 191 23.69 3.76 25.70
CA ARG A 191 23.48 4.78 24.61
C ARG A 191 23.87 4.14 23.24
N GLU A 192 23.62 4.61 22.01
CA GLU A 192 22.76 5.64 21.39
C GLU A 192 22.54 5.30 19.87
N ARG A 193 21.51 5.88 19.23
CA ARG A 193 21.45 6.32 17.80
C ARG A 193 21.46 5.30 16.61
N ALA A 194 20.24 5.06 16.08
CA ALA A 194 19.87 4.88 14.65
C ALA A 194 20.34 3.60 13.88
N PRO A 195 19.77 3.28 12.69
CA PRO A 195 18.55 3.77 12.02
C PRO A 195 17.48 2.65 11.86
N ALA A 196 16.46 2.85 11.01
CA ALA A 196 15.47 1.81 10.63
C ALA A 196 16.06 0.78 9.64
N PRO A 197 15.41 -0.39 9.46
CA PRO A 197 14.58 -0.48 8.26
C PRO A 197 13.22 -1.19 8.42
N GLN A 198 12.25 -0.62 7.71
CA GLN A 198 11.30 -1.27 6.79
C GLN A 198 11.38 -2.82 6.70
N ASN A 199 10.24 -3.50 6.92
CA ASN A 199 10.04 -4.88 6.49
C ASN A 199 8.83 -4.95 5.54
N GLN A 200 9.06 -5.34 4.28
CA GLN A 200 8.03 -5.63 3.28
C GLN A 200 8.18 -7.08 2.83
N THR A 201 7.21 -7.94 3.17
CA THR A 201 7.14 -9.33 2.72
C THR A 201 6.01 -9.52 1.70
N GLY A 202 6.06 -8.75 0.61
CA GLY A 202 5.54 -9.21 -0.67
C GLY A 202 6.73 -9.68 -1.49
N VAL A 203 6.77 -10.95 -1.92
CA VAL A 203 7.91 -11.50 -2.67
C VAL A 203 7.91 -10.94 -4.09
N THR A 204 8.53 -9.77 -4.27
CA THR A 204 8.75 -9.17 -5.58
C THR A 204 9.77 -9.98 -6.38
N ARG A 205 9.83 -9.75 -7.70
CA ARG A 205 10.85 -10.38 -8.56
C ARG A 205 12.27 -10.01 -8.11
N GLU A 206 12.42 -8.81 -7.55
CA GLU A 206 13.64 -8.24 -7.02
C GLU A 206 14.02 -8.90 -5.68
N SER A 207 13.04 -9.13 -4.79
CA SER A 207 13.21 -9.89 -3.55
C SER A 207 13.60 -11.35 -3.81
N LEU A 208 12.89 -12.03 -4.73
CA LEU A 208 13.23 -13.39 -5.14
C LEU A 208 14.62 -13.45 -5.81
N ARG A 209 14.97 -12.46 -6.64
CA ARG A 209 16.31 -12.36 -7.24
C ARG A 209 17.39 -12.13 -6.18
N ALA A 210 17.14 -11.29 -5.17
CA ALA A 210 18.08 -11.06 -4.08
C ALA A 210 18.28 -12.32 -3.23
N ALA A 211 17.20 -13.05 -2.92
CA ALA A 211 17.28 -14.34 -2.21
C ALA A 211 18.05 -15.40 -3.02
N LEU A 212 17.85 -15.47 -4.35
CA LEU A 212 18.59 -16.39 -5.22
C LEU A 212 20.07 -16.02 -5.37
N HIS A 213 20.44 -14.72 -5.33
CA HIS A 213 21.85 -14.32 -5.24
C HIS A 213 22.44 -14.70 -3.89
N ALA A 214 21.76 -14.39 -2.77
CA ALA A 214 22.24 -14.74 -1.44
C ALA A 214 22.44 -16.26 -1.22
N LEU A 215 21.61 -17.11 -1.86
CA LEU A 215 21.80 -18.56 -1.89
C LEU A 215 22.95 -19.00 -2.81
N ALA A 216 23.26 -18.25 -3.87
CA ALA A 216 24.39 -18.53 -4.75
C ALA A 216 25.74 -18.08 -4.18
N ASP A 217 25.73 -17.16 -3.20
CA ASP A 217 26.90 -16.74 -2.41
C ASP A 217 27.09 -17.60 -1.14
N ASP A 218 26.20 -18.57 -0.86
CA ASP A 218 26.32 -19.52 0.25
C ASP A 218 27.12 -20.78 -0.17
N GLU A 219 28.38 -20.84 0.22
CA GLU A 219 29.31 -21.93 -0.08
C GLU A 219 28.81 -23.32 0.38
N PHE A 220 27.98 -23.40 1.44
CA PHE A 220 27.45 -24.68 1.92
C PHE A 220 26.27 -25.16 1.06
N PHE A 221 25.37 -24.25 0.67
CA PHE A 221 24.31 -24.53 -0.29
C PHE A 221 24.89 -24.91 -1.66
N VAL A 222 25.82 -24.11 -2.18
CA VAL A 222 26.50 -24.36 -3.46
C VAL A 222 27.28 -25.68 -3.42
N GLY A 223 28.01 -25.95 -2.32
CA GLY A 223 28.68 -27.23 -2.10
C GLY A 223 27.73 -28.43 -2.12
N HIS A 224 26.56 -28.32 -1.48
CA HIS A 224 25.56 -29.38 -1.47
C HIS A 224 24.92 -29.61 -2.86
N VAL A 225 24.63 -28.55 -3.61
CA VAL A 225 24.12 -28.63 -4.99
C VAL A 225 25.16 -29.24 -5.93
N LEU A 226 26.43 -28.84 -5.81
CA LEU A 226 27.52 -29.42 -6.60
C LEU A 226 27.79 -30.88 -6.25
N GLN A 227 27.62 -31.29 -4.99
CA GLN A 227 27.69 -32.71 -4.62
C GLN A 227 26.55 -33.49 -5.26
N LYS A 228 25.30 -33.01 -5.15
CA LYS A 228 24.14 -33.65 -5.79
C LYS A 228 24.28 -33.81 -7.30
N LEU A 229 24.82 -32.81 -7.99
CA LEU A 229 25.09 -32.90 -9.43
C LEU A 229 26.19 -33.93 -9.77
N LYS A 230 27.24 -34.05 -8.95
CA LYS A 230 28.26 -35.10 -9.10
C LYS A 230 27.69 -36.49 -8.84
N ASP A 231 26.85 -36.64 -7.82
CA ASP A 231 26.17 -37.90 -7.50
C ASP A 231 25.33 -38.36 -8.70
N SER A 232 24.47 -37.47 -9.25
CA SER A 232 23.65 -37.76 -10.44
C SER A 232 24.45 -38.10 -11.69
N VAL A 233 25.57 -37.39 -11.95
CA VAL A 233 26.46 -37.71 -13.10
C VAL A 233 27.24 -39.02 -12.89
N SER A 234 27.42 -39.47 -11.64
CA SER A 234 28.05 -40.77 -11.34
C SER A 234 27.08 -41.95 -11.51
N ASP A 235 25.78 -41.72 -11.29
CA ASP A 235 24.69 -42.67 -11.58
C ASP A 235 24.55 -42.94 -13.09
N GLU A 236 24.91 -41.97 -13.94
CA GLU A 236 24.75 -42.02 -15.41
C GLU A 236 25.94 -42.65 -16.17
N MET A 237 26.92 -43.26 -15.47
CA MET A 237 28.10 -43.92 -16.06
C MET A 237 28.35 -45.37 -15.57
N LEU A 238 27.29 -46.08 -15.20
CA LEU A 238 27.29 -47.51 -14.84
C LEU A 238 26.32 -48.35 -15.69
#